data_AF-A0A3R7PAC2-F1
#
_entry.id   AF-A0A3R7PAC2-F1
#
_cell.length_a   1.000
_cell.length_b   1.000
_cell.length_c   1.000
_cell.angle_alpha   90.00
_cell.angle_beta   90.00
_cell.angle_gamma   90.00
#
_symmetry.space_group_name_H-M   'P 1'
#
loop_
_entity.id
_entity.type
_entity.pdbx_description
1 polymer ?
#
loop_
_entity_poly.entity_id
_entity_poly.type
_entity_poly.pdbx_seq_one_letter_code
_entity_poly.pdbx_strand_id
1 'polypeptide(L)'
;GCRAFKDLIDQRATEFVHFDLCVCGGITEGLKIAAVAEAHDLPISLHAANTVCLFSTSIHFAASVPNCDSVENHQVHRWLSDYAPIATMELQDGPYVSPLDTPGHGMEFLTPDFVDRMTKEIAEGLYVSKK
;
A
#
# COMPACT_ATOMS: atom_id res chain seq x y z
N GLY A 1 -6.56 5.31 -13.04
CA GLY A 1 -5.93 4.45 -14.06
C GLY A 1 -4.87 5.21 -14.84
N CYS A 2 -3.98 4.50 -15.52
CA CYS A 2 -2.73 5.01 -16.08
C CYS A 2 -2.88 6.21 -17.03
N ARG A 3 -3.97 6.30 -17.80
CA ARG A 3 -4.21 7.38 -18.76
C ARG A 3 -4.14 8.78 -18.13
N ALA A 4 -4.79 8.97 -16.98
CA ALA A 4 -4.80 10.28 -16.31
C ALA A 4 -3.40 10.68 -15.81
N PHE A 5 -2.59 9.71 -15.36
CA PHE A 5 -1.21 9.97 -14.95
C PHE A 5 -0.33 10.31 -16.15
N LYS A 6 -0.50 9.62 -17.27
CA LYS A 6 0.23 9.93 -18.50
C LYS A 6 0.00 11.39 -18.92
N ASP A 7 -1.25 11.87 -18.89
CA ASP A 7 -1.55 13.25 -19.28
C ASP A 7 -0.82 14.28 -18.39
N LEU A 8 -0.72 14.01 -17.08
CA LEU A 8 0.03 14.84 -16.13
C LEU A 8 1.54 14.79 -16.39
N ILE A 9 2.08 13.60 -16.65
CA ILE A 9 3.50 13.36 -16.92
C ILE A 9 3.93 14.04 -18.24
N ASP A 10 3.14 13.89 -19.30
CA ASP A 10 3.39 14.51 -20.61
C ASP A 10 3.45 16.05 -20.50
N GLN A 11 2.61 16.63 -19.64
CA GLN A 11 2.57 18.06 -19.37
C GLN A 11 3.66 18.54 -18.40
N ARG A 12 4.50 17.61 -17.89
CA ARG A 12 5.50 17.89 -16.84
C ARG A 12 4.87 18.57 -15.62
N ALA A 13 3.65 18.16 -15.26
CA ALA A 13 2.88 18.77 -14.18
C ALA A 13 3.27 18.25 -12.78
N THR A 14 4.19 17.29 -12.69
CA THR A 14 4.67 16.74 -11.42
C THR A 14 6.14 16.31 -11.50
N GLU A 15 6.82 16.35 -10.36
CA GLU A 15 8.18 15.82 -10.16
C GLU A 15 8.16 14.42 -9.51
N PHE A 16 7.08 14.07 -8.82
CA PHE A 16 6.85 12.75 -8.24
C PHE A 16 5.47 12.24 -8.64
N VAL A 17 5.40 11.03 -9.16
CA VAL A 17 4.13 10.42 -9.52
C VAL A 17 3.59 9.71 -8.27
N HIS A 18 2.71 10.42 -7.55
CA HIS A 18 2.12 9.94 -6.30
C HIS A 18 0.77 9.27 -6.54
N PHE A 19 0.64 7.97 -6.21
CA PHE A 19 -0.61 7.23 -6.39
C PHE A 19 -0.84 6.16 -5.34
N ASP A 20 -2.11 5.74 -5.24
CA ASP A 20 -2.60 4.71 -4.32
C ASP A 20 -3.06 3.48 -5.12
N LEU A 21 -2.59 2.28 -4.75
CA LEU A 21 -2.95 1.04 -5.45
C LEU A 21 -4.45 0.69 -5.35
N CYS A 22 -5.11 1.03 -4.23
CA CYS A 22 -6.55 0.83 -4.06
C CYS A 22 -7.39 1.78 -4.91
N VAL A 23 -6.83 2.91 -5.34
CA VAL A 23 -7.56 3.96 -6.09
C VAL A 23 -7.20 3.95 -7.57
N CYS A 24 -5.93 3.68 -7.91
CA CYS A 24 -5.45 3.81 -9.29
C CYS A 24 -5.96 2.72 -10.23
N GLY A 25 -6.50 1.62 -9.67
CA GLY A 25 -7.00 0.45 -10.39
C GLY A 25 -6.26 -0.85 -10.06
N GLY A 26 -5.59 -0.92 -8.90
CA GLY A 26 -4.86 -2.10 -8.44
C GLY A 26 -3.42 -2.18 -8.94
N ILE A 27 -2.75 -3.27 -8.55
CA ILE A 27 -1.34 -3.57 -8.88
C ILE A 27 -1.07 -3.44 -10.39
N THR A 28 -1.93 -4.02 -11.23
CA THR A 28 -1.74 -4.00 -12.68
C THR A 28 -1.78 -2.59 -13.28
N GLU A 29 -2.67 -1.72 -12.80
CA GLU A 29 -2.68 -0.32 -13.24
C GLU A 29 -1.51 0.47 -12.63
N GLY A 30 -1.14 0.16 -11.38
CA GLY A 30 0.05 0.72 -10.73
C GLY A 30 1.32 0.44 -11.55
N LEU A 31 1.51 -0.79 -12.03
CA LEU A 31 2.67 -1.17 -12.85
C LEU A 31 2.73 -0.35 -14.16
N LYS A 32 1.58 -0.08 -14.78
CA LYS A 32 1.53 0.79 -15.97
C LYS A 32 1.90 2.23 -15.64
N ILE A 33 1.41 2.75 -14.52
CA ILE A 33 1.76 4.10 -14.05
C ILE A 33 3.26 4.19 -13.78
N ALA A 34 3.83 3.21 -13.06
CA ALA A 34 5.26 3.15 -12.77
C ALA A 34 6.11 3.10 -14.04
N ALA A 35 5.75 2.27 -15.02
CA ALA A 35 6.45 2.17 -16.29
C ALA A 35 6.40 3.46 -17.12
N VAL A 36 5.25 4.16 -17.12
CA VAL A 36 5.15 5.47 -17.79
C VAL A 36 5.98 6.52 -17.06
N ALA A 37 5.98 6.53 -15.73
CA ALA A 37 6.84 7.44 -14.95
C ALA A 37 8.33 7.16 -15.21
N GLU A 38 8.73 5.89 -15.20
CA GLU A 38 10.11 5.44 -15.47
C GLU A 38 10.59 5.89 -16.86
N ALA A 39 9.74 5.76 -17.88
CA ALA A 39 10.05 6.21 -19.24
C ALA A 39 10.26 7.74 -19.36
N HIS A 40 9.88 8.50 -18.33
CA HIS A 40 10.06 9.95 -18.24
C HIS A 40 11.07 10.35 -17.17
N ASP A 41 11.87 9.39 -16.67
CA ASP A 41 12.85 9.59 -15.59
C ASP A 41 12.21 10.17 -14.30
N LEU A 42 10.93 9.85 -14.06
CA LEU A 42 10.20 10.30 -12.88
C LEU A 42 10.15 9.21 -11.81
N PRO A 43 10.47 9.55 -10.55
CA PRO A 43 10.23 8.67 -9.42
C PRO A 43 8.74 8.56 -9.13
N ILE A 44 8.35 7.43 -8.56
CA ILE A 44 7.03 7.23 -7.95
C ILE A 44 7.12 7.28 -6.43
N SER A 45 6.05 7.75 -5.80
CA SER A 45 5.83 7.62 -4.37
C SER A 45 4.46 6.99 -4.14
N LEU A 46 4.37 6.03 -3.21
CA LEU A 46 3.13 5.32 -2.96
C LEU A 46 2.37 5.94 -1.79
N HIS A 47 1.15 6.37 -2.07
CA HIS A 47 0.18 6.72 -1.05
C HIS A 47 -0.27 5.42 -0.37
N ALA A 48 0.00 5.30 0.92
CA ALA A 48 -0.35 4.13 1.72
C ALA A 48 -1.02 4.54 3.04
N ALA A 49 -1.85 5.59 2.99
CA ALA A 49 -2.59 6.12 4.13
C ALA A 49 -3.83 5.33 4.57
N ASN A 50 -4.04 4.12 4.06
CA ASN A 50 -5.24 3.32 4.35
C ASN A 50 -4.96 2.22 5.39
N THR A 51 -5.18 0.96 5.01
CA THR A 51 -5.07 -0.20 5.90
C THR A 51 -3.70 -0.85 5.79
N VAL A 52 -3.38 -1.70 6.76
CA VAL A 52 -2.18 -2.55 6.73
C VAL A 52 -2.10 -3.42 5.46
N CYS A 53 -3.24 -3.75 4.84
CA CYS A 53 -3.29 -4.47 3.56
C CYS A 53 -2.69 -3.64 2.42
N LEU A 54 -3.07 -2.36 2.32
CA LEU A 54 -2.51 -1.46 1.33
C LEU A 54 -1.03 -1.26 1.60
N PHE A 55 -0.64 -1.01 2.86
CA PHE A 55 0.76 -0.81 3.21
C PHE A 55 1.62 -2.00 2.78
N SER A 56 1.28 -3.23 3.19
CA SER A 56 2.04 -4.42 2.78
C SER A 56 2.08 -4.57 1.25
N THR A 57 0.94 -4.41 0.58
CA THR A 57 0.89 -4.49 -0.89
C THR A 57 1.79 -3.43 -1.54
N SER A 58 1.83 -2.21 -1.00
CA SER A 58 2.70 -1.13 -1.45
C SER A 58 4.18 -1.44 -1.23
N ILE A 59 4.56 -2.10 -0.13
CA ILE A 59 5.95 -2.54 0.08
C ILE A 59 6.35 -3.60 -0.95
N HIS A 60 5.50 -4.59 -1.21
CA HIS A 60 5.73 -5.58 -2.28
C HIS A 60 5.83 -4.92 -3.66
N PHE A 61 4.96 -3.94 -3.94
CA PHE A 61 4.97 -3.19 -5.19
C PHE A 61 6.26 -2.38 -5.34
N ALA A 62 6.65 -1.63 -4.31
CA ALA A 62 7.87 -0.82 -4.30
C ALA A 62 9.13 -1.67 -4.56
N ALA A 63 9.21 -2.86 -3.95
CA ALA A 63 10.31 -3.80 -4.19
C ALA A 63 10.33 -4.38 -5.62
N SER A 64 9.23 -4.27 -6.37
CA SER A 64 9.09 -4.85 -7.72
C SER A 64 9.37 -3.88 -8.87
N VAL A 65 9.54 -2.58 -8.58
CA VAL A 65 9.73 -1.53 -9.59
C VAL A 65 11.01 -0.73 -9.30
N PRO A 66 11.77 -0.31 -10.33
CA PRO A 66 13.08 0.30 -10.12
C PRO A 66 13.04 1.79 -9.73
N ASN A 67 11.91 2.46 -9.97
CA ASN A 67 11.76 3.91 -9.78
C ASN A 67 10.90 4.29 -8.57
N CYS A 68 10.69 3.38 -7.61
CA CYS A 68 10.03 3.74 -6.36
C CYS A 68 10.99 4.43 -5.41
N ASP A 69 10.70 5.70 -5.12
CA ASP A 69 11.48 6.51 -4.18
C ASP A 69 11.06 6.26 -2.73
N SER A 70 9.76 6.22 -2.48
CA SER A 70 9.22 6.18 -1.13
C SER A 70 7.82 5.56 -1.05
N VAL A 71 7.49 5.01 0.13
CA VAL A 71 6.15 4.57 0.51
C VAL A 71 5.75 5.33 1.75
N GLU A 72 4.56 5.96 1.72
CA GLU A 72 4.04 6.64 2.89
C GLU A 72 3.78 5.65 4.05
N ASN A 73 4.25 5.97 5.25
CA ASN A 73 3.92 5.21 6.47
C ASN A 73 2.93 6.02 7.32
N HIS A 74 1.65 5.70 7.20
CA HIS A 74 0.57 6.41 7.86
C HIS A 74 0.14 5.71 9.16
N GLN A 75 0.19 6.43 10.30
CA GLN A 75 -0.01 5.81 11.62
C GLN A 75 -1.41 6.01 12.22
N VAL A 76 -2.37 6.59 11.49
CA VAL A 76 -3.65 7.04 12.06
C VAL A 76 -4.80 6.02 11.88
N HIS A 77 -4.65 5.02 10.99
CA HIS A 77 -5.70 4.06 10.64
C HIS A 77 -5.29 2.58 10.87
N ARG A 78 -4.63 2.35 12.01
CA ARG A 78 -3.90 1.10 12.32
C ARG A 78 -4.71 -0.06 12.89
N TRP A 79 -6.02 0.03 13.07
CA TRP A 79 -6.71 -1.03 13.82
C TRP A 79 -6.54 -2.45 13.24
N LEU A 80 -6.43 -2.55 11.91
CA LEU A 80 -6.21 -3.83 11.25
C LEU A 80 -4.76 -4.31 11.40
N SER A 81 -3.80 -3.41 11.68
CA SER A 81 -2.38 -3.77 11.88
C SER A 81 -2.13 -4.57 13.15
N ASP A 82 -3.01 -4.49 14.16
CA ASP A 82 -2.91 -5.31 15.38
C ASP A 82 -2.99 -6.82 15.10
N TYR A 83 -3.57 -7.19 13.95
CA TYR A 83 -3.70 -8.57 13.51
C TYR A 83 -2.64 -8.97 12.47
N ALA A 84 -1.91 -7.99 11.93
CA ALA A 84 -0.88 -8.24 10.93
C ALA A 84 0.40 -8.75 11.60
N PRO A 85 1.25 -9.49 10.86
CA PRO A 85 2.60 -9.79 11.32
C PRO A 85 3.33 -8.51 11.74
N ILE A 86 4.02 -8.54 12.88
CA ILE A 86 4.81 -7.39 13.38
C ILE A 86 5.79 -6.90 12.31
N ALA A 87 6.40 -7.85 11.58
CA ALA A 87 7.33 -7.60 10.50
C ALA A 87 6.76 -6.74 9.35
N THR A 88 5.43 -6.63 9.19
CA THR A 88 4.83 -5.79 8.14
C THR A 88 5.23 -4.33 8.24
N MET A 89 5.36 -3.80 9.45
CA MET A 89 5.61 -2.37 9.70
C MET A 89 6.91 -2.12 10.48
N GLU A 90 7.69 -3.17 10.71
CA GLU A 90 8.95 -3.09 11.42
C GLU A 90 10.01 -2.45 10.53
N LEU A 91 10.55 -1.32 10.99
CA LEU A 91 11.62 -0.63 10.30
C LEU A 91 12.96 -1.35 10.54
N GLN A 92 13.74 -1.48 9.47
CA GLN A 92 15.04 -2.15 9.44
C GLN A 92 16.08 -1.16 8.90
N ASP A 93 17.26 -1.11 9.53
CA ASP A 93 18.40 -0.30 9.08
C ASP A 93 18.07 1.19 8.78
N GLY A 94 17.20 1.80 9.59
CA GLY A 94 16.77 3.18 9.45
C GLY A 94 15.32 3.29 8.98
N PRO A 95 15.01 4.02 7.88
CA PRO A 95 13.64 4.20 7.42
C PRO A 95 13.16 3.06 6.49
N TYR A 96 13.91 1.96 6.35
CA TYR A 96 13.59 0.90 5.39
C TYR A 96 12.66 -0.14 5.99
N VAL A 97 11.92 -0.82 5.12
CA VAL A 97 11.09 -1.98 5.44
C VAL A 97 11.19 -2.96 4.29
N SER A 98 11.12 -4.26 4.59
CA SER A 98 11.18 -5.32 3.57
C SER A 98 9.78 -5.91 3.33
N PRO A 99 9.48 -6.36 2.11
CA PRO A 99 8.29 -7.18 1.86
C PRO A 99 8.29 -8.43 2.75
N LEU A 100 7.10 -8.97 3.03
CA LEU A 100 6.99 -10.24 3.74
C LEU A 100 7.34 -11.41 2.80
N ASP A 101 8.01 -12.43 3.32
CA ASP A 101 8.42 -13.61 2.53
C ASP A 101 7.32 -14.67 2.36
N THR A 102 6.16 -14.47 2.99
CA THR A 102 5.00 -15.36 2.89
C THR A 102 4.26 -15.18 1.55
N PRO A 103 3.56 -16.20 1.04
CA PRO A 103 2.76 -16.08 -0.19
C PRO A 103 1.76 -14.90 -0.17
N GLY A 104 1.54 -14.30 -1.35
CA GLY A 104 0.65 -13.14 -1.48
C GLY A 104 1.26 -11.88 -0.88
N HIS A 105 0.43 -11.06 -0.22
CA HIS A 105 0.87 -9.83 0.47
C HIS A 105 0.95 -10.02 2.00
N GLY A 106 1.08 -11.26 2.46
CA GLY A 106 1.33 -11.61 3.86
C GLY A 106 0.24 -11.25 4.88
N MET A 107 -1.01 -11.13 4.45
CA MET A 107 -2.17 -10.90 5.32
C MET A 107 -2.98 -12.18 5.54
N GLU A 108 -2.32 -13.27 5.93
CA GLU A 108 -2.96 -14.58 6.09
C GLU A 108 -4.08 -14.59 7.14
N PHE A 109 -4.09 -13.63 8.06
CA PHE A 109 -5.17 -13.48 9.05
C PHE A 109 -6.51 -13.05 8.42
N LEU A 110 -6.52 -12.52 7.19
CA LEU A 110 -7.74 -12.11 6.48
C LEU A 110 -8.46 -13.31 5.86
N THR A 111 -9.12 -14.08 6.72
CA THR A 111 -9.95 -15.21 6.31
C THR A 111 -11.45 -14.83 6.29
N PRO A 112 -12.32 -15.60 5.61
CA PRO A 112 -13.77 -15.41 5.72
C PRO A 112 -14.26 -15.42 7.17
N ASP A 113 -13.78 -16.36 7.99
CA ASP A 113 -14.10 -16.43 9.42
C ASP A 113 -13.69 -15.17 10.18
N PHE A 114 -12.52 -14.59 9.86
CA PHE A 114 -12.08 -13.32 10.42
C PHE A 114 -13.05 -12.19 10.05
N VAL A 115 -13.44 -12.09 8.78
CA VAL A 115 -14.37 -11.07 8.29
C VAL A 115 -15.74 -11.21 8.94
N ASP A 116 -16.27 -12.43 9.05
CA ASP A 116 -17.57 -12.70 9.67
C ASP A 116 -17.56 -12.34 11.16
N ARG A 117 -16.50 -12.73 11.88
CA ARG A 117 -16.31 -12.38 13.29
C ARG A 117 -16.23 -10.85 13.48
N MET A 118 -15.38 -10.17 12.72
CA MET A 118 -15.23 -8.71 12.82
C MET A 118 -16.54 -7.99 12.49
N THR A 119 -17.27 -8.45 11.48
CA THR A 119 -18.58 -7.89 11.09
C THR A 119 -19.57 -7.99 12.24
N LYS A 120 -19.63 -9.14 12.92
CA LYS A 120 -20.47 -9.35 14.10
C LYS A 120 -20.06 -8.43 15.26
N GLU A 121 -18.77 -8.39 15.60
CA GLU A 121 -18.25 -7.57 16.70
C GLU A 121 -18.52 -6.07 16.47
N ILE A 122 -18.37 -5.59 15.24
CA ILE A 122 -18.68 -4.20 14.86
C ILE A 122 -20.19 -3.93 14.98
N ALA A 123 -21.03 -4.85 14.49
CA ALA A 123 -22.49 -4.71 14.58
C ALA A 123 -23.01 -4.70 16.02
N GLU A 124 -22.34 -5.44 16.91
CA GLU A 124 -22.66 -5.49 18.35
C GLU A 124 -22.04 -4.32 19.15
N GLY A 125 -21.29 -3.42 18.49
CA GLY A 125 -20.62 -2.29 19.14
C GLY A 125 -19.47 -2.71 20.06
N LEU A 126 -18.99 -3.95 19.93
CA LEU A 126 -17.91 -4.52 20.75
C LEU A 126 -16.52 -4.10 20.25
N TYR A 127 -16.45 -3.53 19.05
CA TYR A 127 -15.21 -2.98 18.53
C TYR A 127 -14.92 -1.61 19.15
N VAL A 128 -13.98 -1.60 20.10
CA VAL A 128 -13.34 -0.39 20.61
C VAL A 128 -11.89 -0.43 20.13
N SER A 129 -11.51 0.53 19.29
CA SER A 129 -10.11 0.74 18.90
C SER A 129 -9.23 0.74 20.15
N LYS A 130 -8.42 -0.30 20.34
CA LYS A 130 -7.44 -0.34 21.41
C LYS A 130 -6.35 0.66 21.01
N LYS A 131 -6.32 1.79 21.71
CA LYS A 131 -5.27 2.80 21.56
C LYS A 131 -3.92 2.23 21.97
#